data_AF-A0A6B3EVT4-F1
#
_entry.id   AF-A0A6B3EVT4-F1
#
_cell.length_a   1.000
_cell.length_b   1.000
_cell.length_c   1.000
_cell.angle_alpha   90.00
_cell.angle_beta   90.00
_cell.angle_gamma   90.00
#
_symmetry.space_group_name_H-M   'P 1'
#
loop_
_entity.id
_entity.type
_entity.pdbx_description
1 polymer ?
#
loop_
_entity_poly.entity_id
_entity_poly.type
_entity_poly.pdbx_seq_one_letter_code
_entity_poly.pdbx_strand_id
1 'polypeptide(L)'
;ALVRALATSRAGLDVASLEELRHGLGSGFTPDRIGATGPKEPEFLWLAARCGVTVTVEDQGELERLAALVARYELPRAKVQLRLSGFPSQGVRQLSRPSRFGTPYAGLPALLDAVERVRERVEVVGVAYHIDTTGLPEKALAL
;
A
#
# COMPACT_ATOMS: atom_id res chain seq x y z
N ALA A 1 -10.42 22.15 -6.33
CA ALA A 1 -9.61 22.91 -7.32
C ALA A 1 -8.19 22.35 -7.43
N LEU A 2 -7.44 22.24 -6.33
CA LEU A 2 -6.05 21.74 -6.33
C LEU A 2 -5.88 20.34 -6.92
N VAL A 3 -6.64 19.33 -6.45
CA VAL A 3 -6.53 17.94 -6.93
C VAL A 3 -6.74 17.86 -8.45
N ARG A 4 -7.76 18.56 -8.97
CA ARG A 4 -8.02 18.65 -10.42
C ARG A 4 -6.86 19.31 -11.18
N ALA A 5 -6.22 20.34 -10.63
CA ALA A 5 -5.05 20.96 -11.23
C ALA A 5 -3.82 20.04 -11.20
N LEU A 6 -3.65 19.24 -10.15
CA LEU A 6 -2.55 18.26 -10.07
C LEU A 6 -2.75 17.10 -11.05
N ALA A 7 -3.99 16.72 -11.35
CA ALA A 7 -4.30 15.68 -12.34
C ALA A 7 -3.73 16.01 -13.73
N THR A 8 -3.67 17.29 -14.10
CA THR A 8 -3.09 17.75 -15.39
C THR A 8 -1.56 17.82 -15.39
N SER A 9 -0.91 17.52 -14.26
CA SER A 9 0.56 17.45 -14.14
C SER A 9 1.06 16.00 -14.21
N ARG A 10 2.32 15.74 -13.84
CA ARG A 10 2.88 14.37 -13.67
C ARG A 10 2.80 13.82 -12.25
N ALA A 11 2.13 14.52 -11.33
CA ALA A 11 2.05 14.10 -9.93
C ALA A 11 1.37 12.72 -9.75
N GLY A 12 1.79 11.96 -8.75
CA GLY A 12 0.99 10.85 -8.21
C GLY A 12 -0.01 11.35 -7.17
N LEU A 13 -0.96 10.51 -6.80
CA LEU A 13 -1.86 10.74 -5.67
C LEU A 13 -1.79 9.55 -4.72
N ASP A 14 -1.49 9.82 -3.46
CA ASP A 14 -1.61 8.83 -2.38
C ASP A 14 -2.96 9.05 -1.67
N VAL A 15 -3.71 7.98 -1.47
CA VAL A 15 -5.04 8.01 -0.83
C VAL A 15 -5.12 7.00 0.30
N ALA A 16 -5.77 7.36 1.39
CA ALA A 16 -5.92 6.55 2.59
C ALA A 16 -7.39 6.29 2.97
N SER A 17 -8.33 6.64 2.09
CA SER A 17 -9.76 6.38 2.28
C SER A 17 -10.53 6.19 0.97
N LEU A 18 -11.73 5.61 1.06
CA LEU A 18 -12.65 5.46 -0.06
C LEU A 18 -13.03 6.82 -0.67
N GLU A 19 -13.28 7.81 0.17
CA GLU A 19 -13.66 9.17 -0.23
C GLU A 19 -12.54 9.86 -1.00
N GLU A 20 -11.29 9.72 -0.54
CA GLU A 20 -10.12 10.25 -1.24
C GLU A 20 -9.90 9.57 -2.58
N LEU A 21 -10.06 8.24 -2.67
CA LEU A 21 -9.99 7.53 -3.95
C LEU A 21 -11.07 8.03 -4.93
N ARG A 22 -12.32 8.14 -4.47
CA ARG A 22 -13.42 8.68 -5.28
C ARG A 22 -13.16 10.12 -5.73
N HIS A 23 -12.63 10.95 -4.84
CA HIS A 23 -12.29 12.33 -5.15
C HIS A 23 -11.13 12.43 -6.15
N GLY A 24 -10.09 11.60 -6.02
CA GLY A 24 -8.96 11.53 -6.94
C GLY A 24 -9.41 11.13 -8.36
N LEU A 25 -10.15 10.03 -8.47
CA LEU A 25 -10.73 9.56 -9.73
C LEU A 25 -11.67 10.61 -10.34
N GLY A 26 -12.58 11.17 -9.54
CA GLY A 26 -13.51 12.22 -9.99
C GLY A 26 -12.85 13.55 -10.36
N SER A 27 -11.61 13.76 -9.92
CA SER A 27 -10.79 14.92 -10.29
C SER A 27 -9.95 14.71 -11.55
N GLY A 28 -9.94 13.50 -12.12
CA GLY A 28 -9.26 13.18 -13.37
C GLY A 28 -7.91 12.48 -13.23
N PHE A 29 -7.53 11.99 -12.03
CA PHE A 29 -6.38 11.10 -11.91
C PHE A 29 -6.70 9.75 -12.56
N THR A 30 -5.77 9.25 -13.36
CA THR A 30 -5.84 7.89 -13.89
C THR A 30 -5.40 6.88 -12.81
N PRO A 31 -5.98 5.68 -12.74
CA PRO A 31 -5.70 4.73 -11.65
C PRO A 31 -4.23 4.33 -11.50
N ASP A 32 -3.46 4.31 -12.59
CA ASP A 32 -2.03 4.02 -12.62
C ASP A 32 -1.17 5.06 -11.89
N ARG A 33 -1.73 6.25 -11.61
CA ARG A 33 -1.09 7.34 -10.87
C ARG A 33 -1.57 7.43 -9.42
N ILE A 34 -2.39 6.48 -8.96
CA ILE A 34 -2.92 6.46 -7.61
C ILE A 34 -2.31 5.29 -6.83
N GLY A 35 -1.85 5.58 -5.61
CA GLY A 35 -1.50 4.60 -4.60
C GLY A 35 -2.51 4.62 -3.45
N ALA A 36 -2.94 3.46 -2.98
CA ALA A 36 -3.79 3.31 -1.81
C ALA A 36 -2.97 2.83 -0.62
N THR A 37 -2.79 3.67 0.40
CA THR A 37 -2.01 3.39 1.62
C THR A 37 -2.90 3.38 2.86
N GLY A 38 -2.34 2.97 4.00
CA GLY A 38 -3.06 2.93 5.27
C GLY A 38 -4.03 1.75 5.34
N PRO A 39 -4.71 1.54 6.47
CA PRO A 39 -5.66 0.44 6.62
C PRO A 39 -6.88 0.64 5.71
N LYS A 40 -7.28 -0.41 4.97
CA LYS A 40 -8.35 -0.31 3.96
C LYS A 40 -9.56 -1.15 4.35
N GLU A 41 -10.70 -0.50 4.45
CA GLU A 41 -12.01 -1.15 4.59
C GLU A 41 -12.41 -1.89 3.30
N PRO A 42 -13.31 -2.89 3.37
CA PRO A 42 -13.68 -3.73 2.22
C PRO A 42 -14.09 -2.96 0.96
N GLU A 43 -14.86 -1.88 1.11
CA GLU A 43 -15.34 -1.05 0.00
C GLU A 43 -14.19 -0.28 -0.67
N PHE A 44 -13.23 0.17 0.13
CA PHE A 44 -12.03 0.85 -0.37
C PHE A 44 -11.14 -0.13 -1.14
N LEU A 45 -10.88 -1.32 -0.58
CA LEU A 45 -10.15 -2.39 -1.28
C LEU A 45 -10.82 -2.78 -2.60
N TRP A 46 -12.15 -2.93 -2.57
CA TRP A 46 -12.92 -3.29 -3.76
C TRP A 46 -12.78 -2.24 -4.86
N LEU A 47 -12.94 -0.96 -4.54
CA LEU A 47 -12.84 0.11 -5.54
C LEU A 47 -11.40 0.21 -6.08
N ALA A 48 -10.40 0.11 -5.21
CA ALA A 48 -8.99 0.14 -5.62
C ALA A 48 -8.68 -1.00 -6.59
N ALA A 49 -9.10 -2.23 -6.27
CA ALA A 49 -8.95 -3.40 -7.15
C ALA A 49 -9.71 -3.22 -8.47
N ARG A 50 -10.96 -2.76 -8.41
CA ARG A 50 -11.83 -2.58 -9.58
C ARG A 50 -11.28 -1.56 -10.56
N CYS A 51 -10.68 -0.48 -10.06
CA CYS A 51 -10.10 0.58 -10.88
C CYS A 51 -8.66 0.29 -11.31
N GLY A 52 -7.98 -0.70 -10.74
CA GLY A 52 -6.58 -1.01 -11.04
C GLY A 52 -5.57 -0.06 -10.40
N VAL A 53 -5.92 0.49 -9.22
CA VAL A 53 -5.05 1.30 -8.37
C VAL A 53 -4.00 0.41 -7.69
N THR A 54 -2.80 0.93 -7.44
CA THR A 54 -1.77 0.18 -6.69
C THR A 54 -2.12 0.17 -5.20
N VAL A 55 -2.25 -1.01 -4.60
CA VAL A 55 -2.62 -1.18 -3.19
C VAL A 55 -1.38 -1.50 -2.36
N THR A 56 -1.05 -0.63 -1.42
CA THR A 56 0.00 -0.89 -0.43
C THR A 56 -0.58 -1.72 0.70
N VAL A 57 -0.35 -3.04 0.71
CA VAL A 57 -0.92 -3.95 1.71
C VAL A 57 -0.23 -3.77 3.06
N GLU A 58 -1.03 -3.63 4.11
CA GLU A 58 -0.55 -3.38 5.47
C GLU A 58 -0.17 -4.69 6.20
N ASP A 59 -0.88 -5.78 5.91
CA ASP A 59 -0.65 -7.09 6.52
C ASP A 59 -1.12 -8.25 5.62
N GLN A 60 -0.85 -9.48 6.06
CA GLN A 60 -1.28 -10.71 5.40
C GLN A 60 -2.82 -10.77 5.23
N GLY A 61 -3.57 -10.36 6.25
CA GLY A 61 -5.03 -10.42 6.19
C GLY A 61 -5.61 -9.47 5.15
N GLU A 62 -5.04 -8.28 4.99
CA GLU A 62 -5.43 -7.33 3.95
C GLU A 62 -5.13 -7.86 2.55
N LEU A 63 -3.97 -8.49 2.36
CA LEU A 63 -3.61 -9.17 1.12
C LEU A 63 -4.63 -10.27 0.75
N GLU A 64 -5.00 -11.11 1.73
CA GLU A 64 -5.97 -12.19 1.53
C GLU A 64 -7.38 -11.65 1.25
N ARG A 65 -7.81 -10.58 1.93
CA ARG A 65 -9.08 -9.89 1.64
C ARG A 65 -9.10 -9.30 0.22
N LEU A 66 -8.02 -8.66 -0.21
CA LEU A 66 -7.89 -8.14 -1.57
C LEU A 66 -7.97 -9.26 -2.61
N ALA A 67 -7.24 -10.35 -2.41
CA ALA A 67 -7.27 -11.50 -3.31
C ALA A 67 -8.68 -12.14 -3.39
N ALA A 68 -9.38 -12.23 -2.27
CA ALA A 68 -10.76 -12.71 -2.23
C ALA A 68 -11.72 -11.81 -3.03
N LEU A 69 -11.55 -10.48 -2.97
CA LEU A 69 -12.33 -9.53 -3.78
C LEU A 69 -12.02 -9.69 -5.27
N VAL A 70 -10.75 -9.78 -5.66
CA VAL A 70 -10.34 -10.04 -7.05
C VAL A 70 -10.97 -11.33 -7.55
N ALA A 71 -10.97 -12.37 -6.72
CA ALA A 71 -11.57 -13.65 -7.06
C ALA A 71 -13.09 -13.60 -7.20
N ARG A 72 -13.77 -13.01 -6.22
CA ARG A 72 -15.23 -12.92 -6.16
C ARG A 72 -15.83 -12.15 -7.33
N TYR A 73 -15.16 -11.11 -7.80
CA TYR A 73 -15.66 -10.21 -8.84
C TYR A 73 -14.96 -10.38 -10.19
N GLU A 74 -14.16 -11.45 -10.35
CA GLU A 74 -13.43 -11.77 -11.59
C GLU A 74 -12.63 -10.56 -12.13
N LEU A 75 -11.97 -9.84 -11.22
CA LEU A 75 -11.19 -8.66 -11.56
C LEU A 75 -9.81 -9.06 -12.13
N PRO A 76 -9.17 -8.17 -12.91
CA PRO A 76 -7.74 -8.30 -13.20
C PRO A 76 -6.91 -8.41 -11.92
N ARG A 77 -5.69 -8.93 -12.04
CA ARG A 77 -4.75 -9.02 -10.90
C ARG A 77 -4.55 -7.64 -10.29
N ALA A 78 -4.73 -7.54 -8.97
CA ALA A 78 -4.50 -6.30 -8.25
C ALA A 78 -2.99 -6.04 -8.12
N LYS A 79 -2.53 -4.83 -8.45
CA LYS A 79 -1.13 -4.43 -8.25
C LYS A 79 -0.92 -4.11 -6.77
N VAL A 80 0.06 -4.75 -6.14
CA VAL A 80 0.31 -4.60 -4.71
C VAL A 80 1.75 -4.20 -4.39
N GLN A 81 1.91 -3.36 -3.38
CA GLN A 81 3.18 -3.11 -2.71
C GLN A 81 3.11 -3.70 -1.31
N LEU A 82 4.15 -4.42 -0.89
CA LEU A 82 4.21 -4.99 0.47
C LEU A 82 4.75 -3.94 1.43
N ARG A 83 3.94 -3.45 2.37
CA ARG A 83 4.42 -2.49 3.37
C ARG A 83 5.15 -3.21 4.49
N LEU A 84 6.40 -2.83 4.72
CA LEU A 84 7.26 -3.37 5.77
C LEU A 84 7.52 -2.33 6.86
N SER A 85 7.73 -2.83 8.08
CA SER A 85 8.00 -2.03 9.27
C SER A 85 8.99 -2.74 10.20
N GLY A 86 9.41 -2.09 11.28
CA GLY A 86 10.21 -2.73 12.35
C GLY A 86 11.55 -3.29 11.88
N PHE A 87 12.25 -2.57 11.00
CA PHE A 87 13.57 -2.98 10.51
C PHE A 87 14.59 -3.02 11.66
N PRO A 88 15.48 -4.02 11.69
CA PRO A 88 16.48 -4.14 12.75
C PRO A 88 17.51 -3.01 12.65
N SER A 89 17.73 -2.27 13.75
CA SER A 89 18.76 -1.24 13.85
C SER A 89 19.96 -1.75 14.65
N GLN A 90 21.15 -1.82 14.03
CA GLN A 90 22.39 -2.06 14.78
C GLN A 90 22.93 -0.73 15.32
N GLY A 91 22.78 -0.50 16.62
CA GLY A 91 23.45 0.61 17.33
C GLY A 91 22.71 1.96 17.36
N VAL A 92 21.64 2.15 16.58
CA VAL A 92 20.77 3.33 16.70
C VAL A 92 19.59 2.97 17.58
N ARG A 93 19.42 3.66 18.73
CA ARG A 93 18.18 3.55 19.50
C ARG A 93 17.06 4.17 18.66
N GLN A 94 16.16 3.34 18.15
CA GLN A 94 14.92 3.83 17.55
C GLN A 94 14.08 4.46 18.68
N LEU A 95 14.07 5.80 18.73
CA LEU A 95 13.29 6.55 19.73
C LEU A 95 11.82 6.65 19.33
N SER A 96 11.51 6.38 18.06
CA SER A 96 10.15 6.31 17.53
C SER A 96 9.45 5.03 17.98
N ARG A 97 8.15 5.14 18.28
CA ARG A 97 7.31 3.97 18.58
C ARG A 97 7.31 3.03 17.37
N PRO A 98 7.28 1.69 17.59
CA PRO A 98 7.05 0.74 16.51
C PRO A 98 5.82 1.15 15.70
N SER A 99 5.95 1.16 14.37
CA SER A 99 4.82 1.50 13.50
C SER A 99 3.71 0.46 13.69
N ARG A 100 2.47 0.94 13.77
CA ARG A 100 1.27 0.08 13.73
C ARG A 100 0.85 -0.27 12.30
N PHE A 101 1.58 0.25 11.31
CA PHE A 101 1.32 0.09 9.89
C PHE A 101 2.42 -0.76 9.26
N GLY A 102 2.05 -1.58 8.28
CA GLY A 102 2.94 -2.52 7.62
C GLY A 102 3.30 -3.76 8.44
N THR A 103 3.73 -4.79 7.73
CA THR A 103 4.17 -6.06 8.29
C THR A 103 5.57 -5.89 8.91
N PRO A 104 5.78 -6.25 10.19
CA PRO A 104 7.11 -6.23 10.78
C PRO A 104 8.08 -7.08 9.94
N TYR A 105 9.34 -6.64 9.81
CA TYR A 105 10.34 -7.31 8.97
C TYR A 105 10.49 -8.80 9.32
N ALA A 106 10.39 -9.15 10.60
CA ALA A 106 10.41 -10.55 11.07
C ALA A 106 9.26 -11.42 10.50
N GLY A 107 8.14 -10.80 10.10
CA GLY A 107 6.99 -11.45 9.48
C GLY A 107 7.06 -11.54 7.95
N LEU A 108 8.12 -11.04 7.31
CA LEU A 108 8.28 -11.08 5.86
C LEU A 108 8.16 -12.50 5.27
N PRO A 109 8.73 -13.57 5.86
CA PRO A 109 8.58 -14.93 5.31
C PRO A 109 7.11 -15.36 5.19
N ALA A 110 6.31 -15.15 6.23
CA ALA A 110 4.88 -15.50 6.22
C ALA A 110 4.08 -14.67 5.21
N LEU A 111 4.44 -13.39 5.02
CA LEU A 111 3.83 -12.54 4.01
C LEU A 111 4.14 -13.01 2.59
N LEU A 112 5.38 -13.44 2.34
CA LEU A 112 5.78 -14.00 1.04
C LEU A 112 5.07 -15.33 0.75
N ASP A 113 4.92 -16.19 1.77
CA ASP A 113 4.11 -17.42 1.63
C ASP A 113 2.65 -17.09 1.29
N ALA A 114 2.09 -16.01 1.85
CA ALA A 114 0.75 -15.55 1.53
C ALA A 114 0.64 -15.04 0.09
N VAL A 115 1.63 -14.27 -0.39
CA VAL A 115 1.71 -13.82 -1.78
C VAL A 115 1.69 -15.00 -2.74
N GLU A 116 2.47 -16.06 -2.46
CA GLU A 116 2.51 -17.24 -3.31
C GLU A 116 1.14 -17.94 -3.39
N ARG A 117 0.42 -18.04 -2.27
CA ARG A 117 -0.94 -18.60 -2.23
C ARG A 117 -1.93 -17.81 -3.10
N VAL A 118 -1.75 -16.49 -3.23
CA VAL A 118 -2.66 -15.62 -3.98
C VAL A 118 -2.09 -15.08 -5.29
N ARG A 119 -0.99 -15.64 -5.80
CA ARG A 119 -0.24 -15.13 -6.97
C ARG A 119 -1.06 -14.94 -8.25
N GLU A 120 -2.09 -15.76 -8.43
CA GLU A 120 -3.02 -15.66 -9.57
C GLU A 120 -3.99 -14.47 -9.46
N ARG A 121 -4.07 -13.83 -8.28
CA ARG A 121 -4.99 -12.71 -7.98
C ARG A 121 -4.27 -11.38 -7.76
N VAL A 122 -2.98 -11.40 -7.45
CA VAL A 122 -2.21 -10.19 -7.19
C VAL A 122 -0.91 -10.18 -7.98
N GLU A 123 -0.44 -9.00 -8.32
CA GLU A 123 0.86 -8.74 -8.93
C GLU A 123 1.67 -7.90 -7.95
N VAL A 124 2.76 -8.44 -7.40
CA VAL A 124 3.66 -7.67 -6.54
C VAL A 124 4.51 -6.75 -7.41
N VAL A 125 4.31 -5.45 -7.27
CA VAL A 125 5.00 -4.41 -8.06
C VAL A 125 6.07 -3.67 -7.25
N GLY A 126 6.21 -3.97 -5.95
CA GLY A 126 7.25 -3.38 -5.11
C GLY A 126 7.06 -3.63 -3.62
N VAL A 127 7.90 -2.96 -2.84
CA VAL A 127 7.83 -2.88 -1.38
C VAL A 127 7.68 -1.43 -0.96
N ALA A 128 7.03 -1.19 0.16
CA ALA A 128 6.83 0.13 0.74
C ALA A 128 7.28 0.14 2.20
N TYR A 129 7.70 1.29 2.69
CA TYR A 129 7.93 1.52 4.12
C TYR A 129 7.72 3.01 4.39
N HIS A 130 7.31 3.34 5.61
CA HIS A 130 7.24 4.71 6.08
C HIS A 130 8.05 4.81 7.36
N ILE A 131 8.94 5.79 7.41
CA ILE A 131 9.79 6.02 8.56
C ILE A 131 9.27 7.28 9.22
N ASP A 132 8.60 7.11 10.36
CA ASP A 132 8.04 8.19 11.18
C ASP A 132 9.16 8.91 11.95
N THR A 133 10.14 9.42 11.20
CA THR A 133 11.30 10.11 11.74
C THR A 133 11.65 11.35 10.92
N THR A 134 12.02 12.40 11.63
CA THR A 134 12.70 13.56 11.06
C THR A 134 14.23 13.40 11.07
N GLY A 135 14.76 12.35 11.73
CA GLY A 135 16.19 12.08 11.87
C GLY A 135 16.81 11.38 10.65
N LEU A 136 17.86 11.96 10.09
CA LEU A 136 18.65 11.36 9.00
C LEU A 136 19.18 9.93 9.28
N PRO A 137 19.69 9.60 10.50
CA PRO A 137 20.19 8.25 10.78
C PRO A 137 19.11 7.16 10.70
N GLU A 138 17.88 7.48 11.11
CA GLU A 138 16.75 6.55 11.05
C GLU A 138 16.26 6.35 9.62
N LYS A 139 16.41 7.37 8.73
CA LYS A 139 16.14 7.21 7.28
C LYS A 139 17.16 6.33 6.57
N ALA A 140 18.44 6.41 6.96
CA ALA A 140 19.50 5.62 6.38
C ALA A 140 19.39 4.11 6.68
N LEU A 141 18.72 3.72 7.77
CA LEU A 141 18.53 2.30 8.13
C LEU A 141 17.57 1.53 7.22
N ALA A 142 16.74 2.23 6.45
CA ALA A 142 15.75 1.62 5.56
C ALA A 142 16.19 1.59 4.09
N LEU A 143 17.40 2.07 3.78
CA LEU A 143 18.03 2.06 2.46
C LEU A 143 19.16 1.03 2.43
#